data_AF-A0AAJ1BFM4-F1
#
_entry.id   AF-A0AAJ1BFM4-F1
#
_cell.length_a   1.000
_cell.length_b   1.000
_cell.length_c   1.000
_cell.angle_alpha   90.00
_cell.angle_beta   90.00
_cell.angle_gamma   90.00
#
_symmetry.space_group_name_H-M   'P 1'
#
loop_
_entity.id
_entity.type
_entity.pdbx_description
1 polymer ?
#
loop_
_entity_poly.entity_id
_entity_poly.type
_entity_poly.pdbx_seq_one_letter_code
_entity_poly.pdbx_strand_id
1 'polypeptide(L)'
;MKSNREHSIPQTLVIKAMAGILLLLLQSTSMADEGKSLLDALMDAMPKPHELELARKRMAETHIERPWDIFETSCPYKELSGTKEEEDEFFYRCKRWDDCAAAGSSASIYAEAFFQNHQRAPKDQVPWEHYRDGSIFLLEAADFEGVSGHLRQHALKSAEENWRLFEGRDAAEASDLVEKGFWQWCSAEPLSLWIAEYQ
;
A
#
# COMPACT_ATOMS: atom_id res chain seq x y z
N MET A 1 -50.15 -7.89 52.34
CA MET A 1 -50.74 -6.90 51.40
C MET A 1 -49.57 -6.07 50.85
N LYS A 2 -49.25 -5.94 49.56
CA LYS A 2 -49.94 -6.20 48.29
C LYS A 2 -48.93 -6.75 47.26
N SER A 3 -49.47 -7.62 46.40
CA SER A 3 -48.94 -8.03 45.09
C SER A 3 -48.82 -6.84 44.13
N ASN A 4 -47.89 -6.90 43.18
CA ASN A 4 -48.15 -6.54 41.78
C ASN A 4 -47.18 -7.28 40.83
N ARG A 5 -47.76 -8.18 40.03
CA ARG A 5 -47.22 -8.69 38.77
C ARG A 5 -47.23 -7.57 37.74
N GLU A 6 -46.18 -7.49 36.92
CA GLU A 6 -46.30 -6.99 35.55
C GLU A 6 -45.73 -8.01 34.57
N HIS A 7 -46.43 -8.13 33.44
CA HIS A 7 -46.26 -9.08 32.35
C HIS A 7 -45.44 -8.47 31.20
N SER A 8 -44.98 -9.37 30.32
CA SER A 8 -44.67 -9.17 28.88
C SER A 8 -43.26 -8.64 28.58
N ILE A 9 -42.51 -9.07 27.56
CA ILE A 9 -42.78 -9.78 26.28
C ILE A 9 -41.57 -10.72 26.03
N PRO A 10 -41.73 -11.95 25.50
CA PRO A 10 -40.56 -12.79 25.18
C PRO A 10 -39.72 -12.15 24.07
N GLN A 11 -38.44 -11.88 24.38
CA GLN A 11 -37.44 -11.21 23.55
C GLN A 11 -37.25 -11.84 22.15
N THR A 12 -37.73 -13.07 21.94
CA THR A 12 -37.68 -13.78 20.67
C THR A 12 -38.56 -13.18 19.58
N LEU A 13 -39.60 -12.41 19.93
CA LEU A 13 -40.48 -11.75 18.94
C LEU A 13 -39.88 -10.45 18.39
N VAL A 14 -39.06 -9.75 19.19
CA VAL A 14 -38.39 -8.49 18.79
C VAL A 14 -37.24 -8.77 17.84
N ILE A 15 -36.50 -9.87 18.05
CA ILE A 15 -35.33 -10.22 17.22
C ILE A 15 -35.75 -10.59 15.78
N LYS A 16 -36.89 -11.27 15.60
CA LYS A 16 -37.39 -11.64 14.26
C LYS A 16 -37.92 -10.43 13.48
N ALA A 17 -38.49 -9.44 14.15
CA ALA A 17 -38.92 -8.20 13.50
C ALA A 17 -37.73 -7.33 13.05
N MET A 18 -36.62 -7.31 13.81
CA MET A 18 -35.42 -6.56 13.45
C MET A 18 -34.63 -7.20 12.29
N ALA A 19 -34.58 -8.53 12.21
CA ALA A 19 -33.93 -9.22 11.09
C ALA A 19 -34.66 -8.98 9.74
N GLY A 20 -35.98 -8.84 9.76
CA GLY A 20 -36.78 -8.55 8.56
C GLY A 20 -36.57 -7.13 8.01
N ILE A 21 -36.31 -6.15 8.88
CA ILE A 21 -36.05 -4.76 8.47
C ILE A 21 -34.61 -4.59 7.97
N LEU A 22 -33.64 -5.34 8.54
CA LEU A 22 -32.25 -5.32 8.08
C LEU A 22 -32.08 -5.88 6.66
N LEU A 23 -32.84 -6.92 6.30
CA LEU A 23 -32.80 -7.52 4.96
C LEU A 23 -33.47 -6.66 3.89
N LEU A 24 -34.37 -5.75 4.27
CA LEU A 24 -35.04 -4.83 3.35
C LEU A 24 -34.24 -3.53 3.11
N LEU A 25 -33.23 -3.22 3.93
CA LEU A 25 -32.34 -2.06 3.73
C LEU A 25 -31.14 -2.37 2.81
N LEU A 26 -30.88 -3.63 2.48
CA LEU A 26 -29.80 -4.07 1.59
C LEU A 26 -30.12 -3.94 0.09
N GLN A 27 -31.34 -3.50 -0.30
CA GLN A 27 -31.76 -3.50 -1.71
C GLN A 27 -31.99 -2.12 -2.33
N SER A 28 -31.58 -1.03 -1.70
CA SER A 28 -31.80 0.29 -2.28
C SER A 28 -30.73 1.30 -1.89
N THR A 29 -29.72 1.40 -2.75
CA THR A 29 -29.23 2.63 -3.42
C THR A 29 -27.70 2.84 -3.38
N SER A 30 -27.15 2.92 -4.60
CA SER A 30 -26.13 3.88 -5.05
C SER A 30 -24.65 3.64 -4.68
N MET A 31 -23.92 3.09 -5.65
CA MET A 31 -22.47 2.87 -5.72
C MET A 31 -21.62 4.17 -5.71
N ALA A 32 -21.70 5.01 -4.68
CA ALA A 32 -20.88 6.23 -4.59
C ALA A 32 -20.20 6.45 -3.23
N ASP A 33 -20.58 5.71 -2.18
CA ASP A 33 -20.07 5.93 -0.81
C ASP A 33 -18.94 4.96 -0.41
N GLU A 34 -18.73 3.87 -1.17
CA GLU A 34 -17.71 2.85 -0.88
C GLU A 34 -16.27 3.36 -1.09
N GLY A 35 -16.05 4.32 -2.00
CA GLY A 35 -14.73 4.88 -2.25
C GLY A 35 -14.19 5.73 -1.10
N LYS A 36 -15.08 6.27 -0.25
CA LYS A 36 -14.70 7.12 0.88
C LYS A 36 -14.42 6.31 2.13
N SER A 37 -15.18 5.24 2.37
CA SER A 37 -14.93 4.33 3.50
C SER A 37 -13.67 3.48 3.31
N LEU A 38 -13.33 3.13 2.05
CA LEU A 38 -12.07 2.45 1.74
C LEU A 38 -10.87 3.38 2.01
N LEU A 39 -10.96 4.65 1.60
CA LEU A 39 -9.90 5.64 1.81
C LEU A 39 -9.71 5.94 3.31
N ASP A 40 -10.79 6.04 4.08
CA ASP A 40 -10.74 6.25 5.53
C ASP A 40 -10.19 5.01 6.25
N ALA A 41 -10.53 3.79 5.79
CA ALA A 41 -9.94 2.55 6.32
C ALA A 41 -8.44 2.41 5.97
N LEU A 42 -8.01 2.89 4.79
CA LEU A 42 -6.60 2.93 4.39
C LEU A 42 -5.81 3.95 5.21
N MET A 43 -6.43 5.11 5.50
CA MET A 43 -5.89 6.16 6.34
C MET A 43 -5.72 5.73 7.81
N ASP A 44 -6.67 4.97 8.35
CA ASP A 44 -6.61 4.41 9.71
C ASP A 44 -5.66 3.21 9.82
N ALA A 45 -5.34 2.55 8.70
CA ALA A 45 -4.34 1.50 8.63
C ALA A 45 -2.90 2.05 8.49
N MET A 46 -2.72 3.34 8.19
CA MET A 46 -1.37 3.90 8.06
C MET A 46 -0.60 3.85 9.39
N PRO A 47 0.73 3.54 9.35
CA PRO A 47 1.53 3.46 10.56
C PRO A 47 1.54 4.80 11.28
N LYS A 48 1.38 4.76 12.60
CA LYS A 48 1.39 5.99 13.40
C LYS A 48 2.77 6.63 13.31
N PRO A 49 2.89 7.97 13.44
CA PRO A 49 4.17 8.67 13.26
C PRO A 49 5.35 8.11 14.08
N HIS A 50 5.07 7.56 15.27
CA HIS A 50 6.08 6.94 16.13
C HIS A 50 6.51 5.54 15.67
N GLU A 51 5.66 4.81 14.94
CA GLU A 51 5.98 3.51 14.34
C GLU A 51 6.85 3.71 13.10
N LEU A 52 6.57 4.76 12.31
CA LEU A 52 7.44 5.27 11.24
C LEU A 52 8.82 5.68 11.79
N GLU A 53 8.86 6.38 12.93
CA GLU A 53 10.12 6.79 13.55
C GLU A 53 10.91 5.60 14.11
N LEU A 54 10.24 4.58 14.64
CA LEU A 54 10.86 3.34 15.11
C LEU A 54 11.36 2.47 13.94
N ALA A 55 10.61 2.38 12.84
CA ALA A 55 11.04 1.71 11.61
C ALA A 55 12.25 2.41 10.98
N ARG A 56 12.22 3.75 10.92
CA ARG A 56 13.36 4.58 10.50
C ARG A 56 14.57 4.39 11.39
N LYS A 57 14.40 4.36 12.72
CA LYS A 57 15.49 4.10 13.68
C LYS A 57 16.07 2.70 13.50
N ARG A 58 15.23 1.66 13.39
CA ARG A 58 15.72 0.28 13.19
C ARG A 58 16.46 0.10 11.87
N MET A 59 16.01 0.74 10.80
CA MET A 59 16.73 0.77 9.51
C MET A 59 18.03 1.58 9.55
N ALA A 60 18.08 2.64 10.34
CA ALA A 60 19.26 3.49 10.50
C ALA A 60 20.30 2.91 11.47
N GLU A 61 19.87 2.10 12.45
CA GLU A 61 20.71 1.48 13.47
C GLU A 61 21.38 0.18 13.00
N THR A 62 20.84 -0.49 11.98
CA THR A 62 21.66 -1.41 11.18
C THR A 62 22.52 -0.58 10.24
N HIS A 63 23.82 -0.45 10.55
CA HIS A 63 24.82 0.07 9.62
C HIS A 63 24.79 -0.75 8.33
N ILE A 64 24.11 -0.24 7.32
CA ILE A 64 24.16 -0.74 5.96
C ILE A 64 24.58 0.46 5.14
N GLU A 65 25.77 0.42 4.54
CA GLU A 65 26.26 1.50 3.69
C GLU A 65 25.31 1.74 2.51
N ARG A 66 24.47 0.75 2.17
CA ARG A 66 23.30 0.83 1.29
C ARG A 66 22.24 -0.22 1.68
N PRO A 67 21.18 0.12 2.45
CA PRO A 67 20.05 -0.77 2.74
C PRO A 67 19.36 -1.39 1.51
N TRP A 68 19.65 -0.88 0.31
CA TRP A 68 19.15 -1.38 -0.97
C TRP A 68 20.11 -2.33 -1.72
N ASP A 69 21.38 -2.44 -1.32
CA ASP A 69 22.27 -3.49 -1.85
C ASP A 69 21.81 -4.90 -1.39
N ILE A 70 20.92 -4.95 -0.39
CA ILE A 70 20.27 -6.16 0.10
C ILE A 70 19.25 -6.71 -0.93
N PHE A 71 18.89 -5.96 -1.98
CA PHE A 71 17.95 -6.46 -3.00
C PHE A 71 18.59 -7.42 -4.01
N GLU A 72 19.91 -7.49 -4.08
CA GLU A 72 20.58 -8.63 -4.72
C GLU A 72 20.53 -9.89 -3.84
N THR A 73 20.12 -9.77 -2.57
CA THR A 73 20.03 -10.90 -1.64
C THR A 73 18.58 -11.29 -1.35
N SER A 74 18.37 -12.60 -1.18
CA SER A 74 17.07 -13.17 -0.81
C SER A 74 16.53 -12.59 0.50
N CYS A 75 15.19 -12.54 0.64
CA CYS A 75 14.53 -12.12 1.88
C CYS A 75 15.21 -12.68 3.16
N PRO A 76 15.59 -11.84 4.13
CA PRO A 76 16.34 -12.27 5.30
C PRO A 76 15.52 -13.13 6.29
N TYR A 77 14.19 -13.10 6.19
CA TYR A 77 13.31 -13.87 7.07
C TYR A 77 13.09 -15.32 6.59
N LYS A 78 13.56 -15.67 5.38
CA LYS A 78 13.32 -16.98 4.76
C LYS A 78 13.95 -18.15 5.51
N GLU A 79 15.09 -17.92 6.14
CA GLU A 79 15.85 -18.94 6.88
C GLU A 79 15.53 -18.95 8.38
N LEU A 80 14.57 -18.12 8.84
CA LEU A 80 14.16 -18.08 10.24
C LEU A 80 13.09 -19.13 10.51
N SER A 81 13.19 -19.78 11.67
CA SER A 81 12.22 -20.76 12.17
C SER A 81 11.71 -20.34 13.55
N GLY A 82 10.45 -20.59 13.87
CA GLY A 82 9.82 -20.14 15.11
C GLY A 82 8.58 -20.95 15.48
N THR A 83 7.68 -20.37 16.27
CA THR A 83 6.32 -20.90 16.40
C THR A 83 5.57 -20.75 15.09
N LYS A 84 4.41 -21.40 14.96
CA LYS A 84 3.58 -21.27 13.75
C LYS A 84 3.20 -19.81 13.48
N GLU A 85 2.84 -19.07 14.53
CA GLU A 85 2.49 -17.65 14.44
C GLU A 85 3.68 -16.79 14.00
N GLU A 86 4.90 -17.13 14.46
CA GLU A 86 6.13 -16.44 14.05
C GLU A 86 6.50 -16.77 12.59
N GLU A 87 6.32 -18.03 12.16
CA GLU A 87 6.56 -18.46 10.78
C GLU A 87 5.59 -17.80 9.79
N ASP A 88 4.31 -17.65 10.17
CA ASP A 88 3.34 -16.89 9.38
C ASP A 88 3.77 -15.42 9.26
N GLU A 89 4.25 -14.79 10.35
CA GLU A 89 4.76 -13.43 10.31
C GLU A 89 6.01 -13.29 9.42
N PHE A 90 6.95 -14.25 9.49
CA PHE A 90 8.14 -14.28 8.64
C PHE A 90 7.78 -14.38 7.15
N PHE A 91 6.77 -15.20 6.82
CA PHE A 91 6.24 -15.29 5.47
C PHE A 91 5.75 -13.94 4.95
N TYR A 92 4.90 -13.23 5.69
CA TYR A 92 4.38 -11.92 5.25
C TYR A 92 5.48 -10.86 5.18
N ARG A 93 6.46 -10.90 6.08
CA ARG A 93 7.63 -10.03 6.02
C ARG A 93 8.45 -10.26 4.74
N CYS A 94 8.57 -11.51 4.28
CA CYS A 94 9.19 -11.80 2.99
C CYS A 94 8.35 -11.36 1.80
N LYS A 95 7.03 -11.55 1.84
CA LYS A 95 6.15 -11.04 0.77
C LYS A 95 6.29 -9.53 0.59
N ARG A 96 6.25 -8.78 1.69
CA ARG A 96 6.52 -7.34 1.67
C ARG A 96 7.90 -7.03 1.09
N TRP A 97 8.93 -7.75 1.52
CA TRP A 97 10.28 -7.54 1.01
C TRP A 97 10.34 -7.67 -0.52
N ASP A 98 9.84 -8.79 -1.05
CA ASP A 98 9.90 -9.11 -2.47
C ASP A 98 9.06 -8.13 -3.30
N ASP A 99 7.84 -7.80 -2.84
CA ASP A 99 6.96 -6.87 -3.53
C ASP A 99 7.52 -5.44 -3.53
N CYS A 100 8.08 -4.99 -2.40
CA CYS A 100 8.74 -3.69 -2.30
C CYS A 100 9.97 -3.59 -3.22
N ALA A 101 10.76 -4.66 -3.32
CA ALA A 101 11.93 -4.69 -4.21
C ALA A 101 11.51 -4.58 -5.68
N ALA A 102 10.49 -5.33 -6.09
CA ALA A 102 9.96 -5.28 -7.46
C ALA A 102 9.36 -3.90 -7.80
N ALA A 103 8.59 -3.31 -6.90
CA ALA A 103 7.98 -1.99 -7.11
C ALA A 103 9.00 -0.85 -7.06
N GLY A 104 10.09 -0.98 -6.29
CA GLY A 104 11.17 0.01 -6.22
C GLY A 104 11.83 0.25 -7.57
N SER A 105 12.16 -0.81 -8.31
CA SER A 105 12.71 -0.72 -9.67
C SER A 105 11.75 0.01 -10.62
N SER A 106 10.45 -0.20 -10.44
CA SER A 106 9.42 0.50 -11.24
C SER A 106 9.43 2.01 -10.98
N ALA A 107 9.58 2.44 -9.73
CA ALA A 107 9.62 3.86 -9.37
C ALA A 107 10.76 4.61 -10.08
N SER A 108 11.95 4.01 -10.18
CA SER A 108 13.07 4.60 -10.91
C SER A 108 12.80 4.71 -12.41
N ILE A 109 12.36 3.62 -13.04
CA ILE A 109 12.02 3.59 -14.47
C ILE A 109 10.98 4.66 -14.81
N TYR A 110 9.95 4.78 -13.99
CA TYR A 110 8.92 5.79 -14.18
C TYR A 110 9.48 7.20 -14.04
N ALA A 111 10.33 7.46 -13.03
CA ALA A 111 10.92 8.77 -12.79
C ALA A 111 11.82 9.22 -13.94
N GLU A 112 12.64 8.29 -14.47
CA GLU A 112 13.43 8.54 -15.67
C GLU A 112 12.53 8.86 -16.86
N ALA A 113 11.45 8.11 -17.07
CA ALA A 113 10.54 8.33 -18.19
C ALA A 113 9.83 9.70 -18.10
N PHE A 114 9.44 10.14 -16.90
CA PHE A 114 8.93 11.50 -16.66
C PHE A 114 9.97 12.57 -17.01
N PHE A 115 11.23 12.38 -16.61
CA PHE A 115 12.31 13.30 -16.93
C PHE A 115 12.57 13.38 -18.44
N GLN A 116 12.69 12.23 -19.10
CA GLN A 116 12.86 12.16 -20.55
C GLN A 116 11.71 12.85 -21.28
N ASN A 117 10.47 12.69 -20.82
CA ASN A 117 9.33 13.40 -21.38
C ASN A 117 9.48 14.92 -21.24
N HIS A 118 9.90 15.40 -20.07
CA HIS A 118 10.11 16.83 -19.80
C HIS A 118 11.16 17.47 -20.71
N GLN A 119 12.18 16.70 -21.14
CA GLN A 119 13.22 17.18 -22.06
C GLN A 119 12.75 17.30 -23.52
N ARG A 120 11.61 16.69 -23.88
CA ARG A 120 11.09 16.78 -25.25
C ARG A 120 10.56 18.18 -25.54
N ALA A 121 10.57 18.56 -26.82
CA ALA A 121 9.92 19.79 -27.26
C ALA A 121 8.43 19.74 -26.88
N PRO A 122 7.80 20.86 -26.47
CA PRO A 122 6.44 20.86 -25.92
C PRO A 122 5.38 20.15 -26.76
N LYS A 123 5.50 20.20 -28.08
CA LYS A 123 4.59 19.53 -29.04
C LYS A 123 4.75 18.01 -29.11
N ASP A 124 5.89 17.49 -28.66
CA ASP A 124 6.28 16.08 -28.70
C ASP A 124 6.23 15.44 -27.29
N GLN A 125 5.82 16.22 -26.28
CA GLN A 125 5.58 15.72 -24.92
C GLN A 125 4.31 14.88 -24.90
N VAL A 126 4.39 13.73 -24.25
CA VAL A 126 3.22 12.91 -23.95
C VAL A 126 2.47 13.56 -22.78
N PRO A 127 1.13 13.68 -22.85
CA PRO A 127 0.32 14.22 -21.76
C PRO A 127 0.60 13.53 -20.43
N TRP A 128 0.61 14.31 -19.36
CA TRP A 128 1.05 13.85 -18.03
C TRP A 128 0.12 12.79 -17.44
N GLU A 129 -1.16 12.84 -17.83
CA GLU A 129 -2.19 11.89 -17.45
C GLU A 129 -1.80 10.45 -17.83
N HIS A 130 -1.17 10.25 -18.99
CA HIS A 130 -0.77 8.92 -19.46
C HIS A 130 0.36 8.28 -18.66
N TYR A 131 1.17 9.11 -17.99
CA TYR A 131 2.16 8.61 -17.05
C TYR A 131 1.49 8.32 -15.70
N ARG A 132 0.64 9.23 -15.20
CA ARG A 132 -0.05 9.08 -13.90
C ARG A 132 -0.98 7.87 -13.85
N ASP A 133 -1.69 7.57 -14.93
CA ASP A 133 -2.56 6.41 -15.04
C ASP A 133 -1.82 5.14 -15.46
N GLY A 134 -0.51 5.24 -15.72
CA GLY A 134 0.35 4.13 -16.11
C GLY A 134 0.17 3.61 -17.53
N SER A 135 -0.71 4.20 -18.34
CA SER A 135 -1.02 3.72 -19.69
C SER A 135 0.20 3.73 -20.62
N ILE A 136 1.12 4.69 -20.45
CA ILE A 136 2.37 4.73 -21.21
C ILE A 136 3.31 3.56 -20.90
N PHE A 137 3.12 2.93 -19.73
CA PHE A 137 3.86 1.74 -19.28
C PHE A 137 3.08 0.44 -19.54
N LEU A 138 2.01 0.50 -20.34
CA LEU A 138 1.14 -0.63 -20.69
C LEU A 138 0.47 -1.28 -19.46
N LEU A 139 0.19 -0.47 -18.44
CA LEU A 139 -0.54 -0.93 -17.25
C LEU A 139 -2.05 -0.84 -17.50
N GLU A 140 -2.77 -1.86 -17.04
CA GLU A 140 -4.23 -1.94 -17.12
C GLU A 140 -4.87 -1.69 -15.74
N ALA A 141 -6.19 -1.52 -15.69
CA ALA A 141 -6.89 -1.28 -14.42
C ALA A 141 -6.61 -2.36 -13.35
N ALA A 142 -6.49 -3.61 -13.78
CA ALA A 142 -6.16 -4.74 -12.90
C ALA A 142 -4.75 -4.65 -12.27
N ASP A 143 -3.81 -3.95 -12.92
CA ASP A 143 -2.46 -3.74 -12.38
C ASP A 143 -2.42 -2.82 -11.16
N PHE A 144 -3.54 -2.15 -10.88
CA PHE A 144 -3.73 -1.21 -9.77
C PHE A 144 -4.58 -1.78 -8.63
N GLU A 145 -4.91 -3.07 -8.69
CA GLU A 145 -5.68 -3.77 -7.65
C GLU A 145 -4.77 -4.48 -6.62
N GLY A 146 -5.31 -4.69 -5.43
CA GLY A 146 -4.61 -5.38 -4.33
C GLY A 146 -3.37 -4.65 -3.81
N VAL A 147 -2.54 -5.37 -3.06
CA VAL A 147 -1.29 -4.82 -2.49
C VAL A 147 -0.29 -4.40 -3.56
N SER A 148 -0.09 -5.21 -4.60
CA SER A 148 0.81 -4.86 -5.72
C SER A 148 0.36 -3.59 -6.44
N GLY A 149 -0.96 -3.41 -6.60
CA GLY A 149 -1.54 -2.19 -7.16
C GLY A 149 -1.27 -0.95 -6.32
N HIS A 150 -1.45 -1.02 -4.99
CA HIS A 150 -1.11 0.06 -4.05
C HIS A 150 0.36 0.49 -4.19
N LEU A 151 1.28 -0.48 -4.23
CA LEU A 151 2.71 -0.20 -4.42
C LEU A 151 2.99 0.49 -5.76
N ARG A 152 2.31 0.06 -6.82
CA ARG A 152 2.46 0.63 -8.17
C ARG A 152 1.91 2.04 -8.28
N GLN A 153 0.76 2.31 -7.68
CA GLN A 153 0.21 3.68 -7.58
C GLN A 153 1.18 4.60 -6.85
N HIS A 154 1.75 4.14 -5.74
CA HIS A 154 2.74 4.92 -5.01
C HIS A 154 4.03 5.12 -5.84
N ALA A 155 4.49 4.11 -6.57
CA ALA A 155 5.66 4.23 -7.44
C ALA A 155 5.47 5.29 -8.53
N LEU A 156 4.31 5.32 -9.19
CA LEU A 156 3.98 6.35 -10.19
C LEU A 156 3.94 7.76 -9.59
N LYS A 157 3.29 7.91 -8.43
CA LYS A 157 3.24 9.19 -7.72
C LYS A 157 4.63 9.66 -7.27
N SER A 158 5.41 8.76 -6.69
CA SER A 158 6.77 9.03 -6.25
C SER A 158 7.65 9.45 -7.43
N ALA A 159 7.53 8.78 -8.56
CA ALA A 159 8.24 9.12 -9.79
C ALA A 159 7.89 10.53 -10.32
N GLU A 160 6.60 10.86 -10.34
CA GLU A 160 6.12 12.19 -10.71
C GLU A 160 6.68 13.29 -9.78
N GLU A 161 6.80 13.02 -8.49
CA GLU A 161 7.31 14.01 -7.53
C GLU A 161 8.84 14.18 -7.62
N ASN A 162 9.55 13.18 -8.13
CA ASN A 162 11.01 13.08 -8.03
C ASN A 162 11.77 13.08 -9.38
N TRP A 163 11.10 13.13 -10.53
CA TRP A 163 11.79 13.09 -11.84
C TRP A 163 12.88 14.17 -12.01
N ARG A 164 12.73 15.33 -11.36
CA ARG A 164 13.74 16.41 -11.37
C ARG A 164 15.06 16.03 -10.70
N LEU A 165 15.11 14.94 -9.93
CA LEU A 165 16.37 14.44 -9.39
C LEU A 165 17.37 14.08 -10.50
N PHE A 166 16.89 13.71 -11.69
CA PHE A 166 17.74 13.46 -12.86
C PHE A 166 18.26 14.75 -13.52
N GLU A 167 17.74 15.92 -13.16
CA GLU A 167 18.22 17.20 -13.67
C GLU A 167 19.54 17.59 -12.99
N GLY A 168 20.64 17.50 -13.75
CA GLY A 168 21.96 17.93 -13.28
C GLY A 168 22.66 16.96 -12.32
N ARG A 169 22.11 15.75 -12.11
CA ARG A 169 22.79 14.63 -11.44
C ARG A 169 23.24 13.58 -12.45
N ASP A 170 24.13 12.70 -11.99
CA ASP A 170 24.39 11.45 -12.69
C ASP A 170 23.12 10.57 -12.67
N ALA A 171 22.84 9.88 -13.80
CA ALA A 171 21.61 9.10 -13.94
C ALA A 171 21.55 7.91 -12.98
N ALA A 172 22.68 7.25 -12.70
CA ALA A 172 22.73 6.15 -11.76
C ALA A 172 22.52 6.65 -10.32
N GLU A 173 23.14 7.78 -9.96
CA GLU A 173 22.95 8.39 -8.64
C GLU A 173 21.49 8.82 -8.42
N ALA A 174 20.83 9.40 -9.43
CA ALA A 174 19.43 9.79 -9.34
C ALA A 174 18.50 8.57 -9.24
N SER A 175 18.77 7.52 -10.03
CA SER A 175 18.05 6.24 -9.95
C SER A 175 18.12 5.66 -8.53
N ASP A 176 19.32 5.51 -7.98
CA ASP A 176 19.55 4.95 -6.65
C ASP A 176 18.78 5.72 -5.56
N LEU A 177 18.73 7.05 -5.65
CA LEU A 177 18.01 7.89 -4.70
C LEU A 177 16.49 7.69 -4.77
N VAL A 178 15.92 7.54 -5.97
CA VAL A 178 14.49 7.27 -6.16
C VAL A 178 14.12 5.90 -5.58
N GLU A 179 14.88 4.85 -5.94
CA GLU A 179 14.65 3.50 -5.43
C GLU A 179 14.76 3.44 -3.91
N LYS A 180 15.80 4.08 -3.35
CA LYS A 180 15.97 4.21 -1.90
C LYS A 180 14.77 4.89 -1.25
N GLY A 181 14.32 6.03 -1.79
CA GLY A 181 13.19 6.77 -1.24
C GLY A 181 11.91 5.94 -1.23
N PHE A 182 11.62 5.25 -2.35
CA PHE A 182 10.49 4.34 -2.45
C PHE A 182 10.58 3.21 -1.42
N TRP A 183 11.75 2.57 -1.30
CA TRP A 183 11.91 1.47 -0.37
C TRP A 183 11.76 1.88 1.09
N GLN A 184 12.30 3.05 1.48
CA GLN A 184 12.15 3.58 2.83
C GLN A 184 10.68 3.80 3.20
N TRP A 185 9.84 4.15 2.22
CA TRP A 185 8.41 4.21 2.41
C TRP A 185 7.81 2.79 2.52
N CYS A 186 8.10 1.92 1.55
CA CYS A 186 7.50 0.59 1.45
C CYS A 186 7.82 -0.31 2.66
N SER A 187 9.02 -0.23 3.20
CA SER A 187 9.43 -1.00 4.39
C SER A 187 8.74 -0.53 5.68
N ALA A 188 8.19 0.68 5.69
CA ALA A 188 7.40 1.22 6.78
C ALA A 188 5.91 0.86 6.66
N GLU A 189 5.43 0.44 5.48
CA GLU A 189 4.03 0.05 5.28
C GLU A 189 3.65 -1.12 6.20
N PRO A 190 2.41 -1.12 6.71
CA PRO A 190 1.98 -2.07 7.72
C PRO A 190 1.86 -3.47 7.13
N LEU A 191 2.35 -4.49 7.86
CA LEU A 191 2.28 -5.89 7.43
C LEU A 191 0.83 -6.38 7.23
N SER A 192 -0.15 -5.73 7.85
CA SER A 192 -1.56 -6.05 7.71
C SER A 192 -2.06 -6.02 6.27
N LEU A 193 -1.44 -5.24 5.38
CA LEU A 193 -1.78 -5.22 3.96
C LEU A 193 -1.53 -6.60 3.31
N TRP A 194 -0.34 -7.15 3.52
CA TRP A 194 0.03 -8.49 3.00
C TRP A 194 -0.74 -9.60 3.70
N ILE A 195 -0.99 -9.45 5.01
CA ILE A 195 -1.80 -10.43 5.74
C ILE A 195 -3.21 -10.51 5.15
N ALA A 196 -3.85 -9.37 4.88
CA ALA A 196 -5.20 -9.32 4.34
C ALA A 196 -5.31 -9.87 2.90
N GLU A 197 -4.27 -9.69 2.09
CA GLU A 197 -4.24 -10.16 0.68
C GLU A 197 -4.12 -11.68 0.57
N TYR A 198 -3.40 -12.32 1.49
CA TYR A 198 -3.03 -13.74 1.39
C TYR A 198 -3.79 -14.65 2.38
N GLN A 199 -4.79 -14.12 3.09
CA GLN A 199 -5.70 -14.86 3.99
C GLN A 199 -7.04 -15.17 3.33
#